data_AF-A0A2U1KY60-F1
#
_entry.id   AF-A0A2U1KY60-F1
#
_cell.length_a   1.000
_cell.length_b   1.000
_cell.length_c   1.000
_cell.angle_alpha   90.00
_cell.angle_beta   90.00
_cell.angle_gamma   90.00
#
_symmetry.space_group_name_H-M   'P 1'
#
loop_
_entity.id
_entity.type
_entity.pdbx_description
1 polymer ?
#
loop_
_entity_poly.entity_id
_entity_poly.type
_entity_poly.pdbx_seq_one_letter_code
_entity_poly.pdbx_strand_id
1 'polypeptide(L)'
;MHLRDGWADIVIRYRDKLSAWKAKLLESIRARFFWGFKDGSRGISWVKWNSILVDRNMGGLGVGSLLAKNLGLLGKWKWRFLVEKDALWRIVIREFYVVDVYWPKTLVYLVNGSGDFWWKRMLYGG
;
A
#
# COMPACT_ATOMS: atom_id res chain seq x y z
N MET A 1 -15.88 9.37 -20.92
CA MET A 1 -15.34 9.92 -19.65
C MET A 1 -15.26 8.77 -18.63
N HIS A 2 -14.21 7.93 -18.69
CA HIS A 2 -14.08 6.68 -17.89
C HIS A 2 -12.78 6.60 -17.06
N LEU A 3 -12.09 7.72 -16.88
CA LEU A 3 -10.83 7.76 -16.12
C LEU A 3 -11.02 7.76 -14.60
N ARG A 4 -12.22 7.51 -14.06
CA ARG A 4 -12.41 7.45 -12.60
C ARG A 4 -12.31 6.02 -12.06
N ASP A 5 -12.61 5.02 -12.90
CA ASP A 5 -12.77 3.62 -12.47
C ASP A 5 -11.43 2.86 -12.43
N GLY A 6 -10.56 3.02 -13.44
CA GLY A 6 -9.25 2.34 -13.47
C GLY A 6 -8.26 2.85 -12.41
N TRP A 7 -8.48 4.05 -11.88
CA TRP A 7 -7.61 4.66 -10.87
C TRP A 7 -7.80 4.09 -9.47
N ALA A 8 -9.04 3.75 -9.11
CA ALA A 8 -9.32 3.12 -7.84
C ALA A 8 -8.54 1.80 -7.72
N ASP A 9 -8.53 0.99 -8.78
CA ASP A 9 -7.80 -0.27 -8.85
C ASP A 9 -6.29 -0.11 -8.73
N ILE A 10 -5.70 0.87 -9.42
CA ILE A 10 -4.26 1.14 -9.32
C ILE A 10 -3.92 1.58 -7.89
N VAL A 11 -4.70 2.50 -7.32
CA VAL A 11 -4.48 3.00 -5.95
C VAL A 11 -4.68 1.88 -4.92
N ILE A 12 -5.68 1.02 -5.08
CA ILE A 12 -5.92 -0.13 -4.21
C ILE A 12 -4.73 -1.10 -4.28
N ARG A 13 -4.28 -1.50 -5.48
CA ARG A 13 -3.12 -2.38 -5.64
C ARG A 13 -1.83 -1.79 -5.06
N TYR A 14 -1.59 -0.49 -5.24
CA TYR A 14 -0.42 0.17 -4.65
C TYR A 14 -0.53 0.36 -3.14
N ARG A 15 -1.73 0.66 -2.62
CA ARG A 15 -2.01 0.68 -1.19
C ARG A 15 -1.80 -0.70 -0.57
N ASP A 16 -2.18 -1.76 -1.27
CA ASP A 16 -2.03 -3.15 -0.82
C ASP A 16 -0.58 -3.63 -0.95
N LYS A 17 0.22 -3.09 -1.90
CA LYS A 17 1.66 -3.35 -1.97
C LYS A 17 2.38 -2.94 -0.68
N LEU A 18 1.98 -1.84 -0.05
CA LEU A 18 2.34 -1.51 1.34
C LEU A 18 1.15 -1.70 2.28
N SER A 19 0.59 -2.91 2.27
CA SER A 19 -0.51 -3.33 3.12
C SER A 19 -0.33 -2.85 4.57
N ALA A 20 -1.45 -2.55 5.24
CA ALA A 20 -1.44 -2.09 6.63
C ALA A 20 -0.63 -3.03 7.55
N TRP A 21 -0.60 -4.33 7.25
CA TRP A 21 0.19 -5.30 7.99
C TRP A 21 1.71 -5.12 7.78
N LYS A 22 2.19 -4.78 6.57
CA LYS A 22 3.61 -4.50 6.31
C LYS A 22 4.07 -3.24 7.04
N ALA A 23 3.26 -2.19 7.00
CA ALA A 23 3.54 -0.95 7.73
C ALA A 23 3.61 -1.22 9.25
N LYS A 24 2.65 -1.99 9.79
CA LYS A 24 2.65 -2.40 11.21
C LYS A 24 3.86 -3.27 11.58
N LEU A 25 4.26 -4.20 10.70
CA LEU A 25 5.43 -5.04 10.90
C LEU A 25 6.71 -4.20 10.97
N LEU A 26 6.90 -3.29 10.03
CA LEU A 26 8.05 -2.39 10.01
C LEU A 26 8.08 -1.47 11.23
N GLU A 27 6.93 -0.94 11.66
CA GLU A 27 6.82 -0.17 12.91
C GLU A 27 7.19 -1.01 14.15
N SER A 28 6.75 -2.28 14.20
CA SER A 28 7.15 -3.20 15.27
C SER A 28 8.66 -3.46 15.29
N ILE A 29 9.29 -3.61 14.13
CA ILE A 29 10.74 -3.77 14.02
C ILE A 29 11.45 -2.49 14.50
N ARG A 30 11.00 -1.30 14.08
CA ARG A 30 11.55 -0.01 14.54
C ARG A 30 11.43 0.16 16.04
N ALA A 31 10.28 -0.19 16.62
CA ALA A 31 10.06 -0.12 18.06
C ALA A 31 11.00 -1.06 18.83
N ARG A 32 11.13 -2.31 18.37
CA ARG A 32 12.05 -3.29 18.99
C ARG A 32 13.51 -2.83 18.93
N PHE A 33 13.93 -2.30 17.79
CA PHE A 33 15.27 -1.74 17.62
C PHE A 33 15.50 -0.56 18.57
N PHE A 34 14.54 0.37 18.65
CA PHE A 34 14.64 1.55 19.53
C PHE A 34 14.82 1.16 21.00
N TRP A 35 14.14 0.11 21.46
CA TRP A 35 14.26 -0.39 22.82
C TRP A 35 15.41 -1.40 23.02
N GLY A 36 16.19 -1.70 21.98
CA GLY A 36 17.33 -2.62 22.07
C GLY A 36 16.95 -4.08 22.35
N PHE A 37 15.73 -4.49 21.99
CA PHE A 37 15.29 -5.87 22.23
C PHE A 37 15.99 -6.82 21.26
N LYS A 38 16.61 -7.87 21.80
CA LYS A 38 17.19 -8.98 21.02
C LYS A 38 16.08 -9.90 20.52
N ASP A 39 16.32 -10.61 19.42
CA ASP A 39 15.37 -11.59 18.90
C ASP A 39 15.00 -12.65 19.94
N GLY A 40 13.70 -12.87 20.12
CA GLY A 40 13.16 -13.79 21.13
C GLY A 40 13.08 -13.21 22.56
N SER A 41 13.71 -12.07 22.83
CA SER A 41 13.62 -11.41 24.15
C SER A 41 12.43 -10.45 24.22
N ARG A 42 11.76 -10.41 25.37
CA ARG A 42 10.78 -9.38 25.71
C ARG A 42 11.43 -8.43 26.72
N GLY A 43 11.74 -7.22 26.30
CA GLY A 43 12.12 -6.15 27.21
C GLY A 43 10.92 -5.28 27.61
N ILE A 44 11.13 -4.40 28.58
CA ILE A 44 10.11 -3.48 29.07
C ILE A 44 10.13 -2.21 28.20
N SER A 45 8.98 -1.84 27.64
CA SER A 45 8.78 -0.56 26.95
C SER A 45 8.22 0.45 27.95
N TRP A 46 9.05 1.37 28.43
CA TRP A 46 8.66 2.38 29.43
C TRP A 46 7.70 3.43 28.88
N VAL A 47 7.77 3.69 27.58
CA VAL A 47 6.91 4.66 26.89
C VAL A 47 6.20 3.94 25.74
N LYS A 48 4.93 4.27 25.49
CA LYS A 48 4.22 3.70 24.33
C LYS A 48 4.88 4.17 23.03
N TRP A 49 5.08 3.24 22.09
CA TRP A 49 5.69 3.56 20.79
C TRP A 49 5.00 4.72 20.08
N ASN A 50 3.66 4.76 20.08
CA ASN A 50 2.89 5.84 19.46
C ASN A 50 3.20 7.22 20.06
N SER A 51 3.54 7.32 21.35
CA SER A 51 3.93 8.58 21.97
C SER A 51 5.29 9.06 21.49
N ILE A 52 6.22 8.14 21.19
CA ILE A 52 7.53 8.46 20.62
C ILE A 52 7.40 8.99 19.18
N LEU A 53 6.43 8.49 18.42
CA LEU A 53 6.18 8.91 17.04
C LEU A 53 5.67 10.35 16.92
N VAL A 54 5.04 10.88 17.97
CA VAL A 54 4.48 12.24 18.02
C VAL A 54 5.61 13.28 17.90
N ASP A 55 5.27 14.47 17.39
CA ASP A 55 6.22 15.58 17.25
C ASP A 55 6.79 16.04 18.60
N ARG A 56 8.00 16.62 18.58
CA ARG A 56 8.65 17.16 19.79
C ARG A 56 7.83 18.25 20.46
N ASN A 57 7.17 19.09 19.67
CA ASN A 57 6.32 20.17 20.19
C ASN A 57 5.05 19.64 20.89
N MET A 58 4.69 18.37 20.65
CA MET A 58 3.56 17.70 21.26
C MET A 58 3.99 16.64 22.29
N GLY A 59 5.24 16.71 22.77
CA GLY A 59 5.76 15.82 23.82
C GLY A 59 6.25 14.45 23.35
N GLY A 60 6.40 14.25 22.04
CA GLY A 60 7.02 13.05 21.47
C GLY A 60 8.48 13.25 21.07
N LEU A 61 9.07 12.29 20.36
CA LEU A 61 10.48 12.36 19.91
C LEU A 61 10.62 12.90 18.47
N GLY A 62 9.52 12.99 17.73
CA GLY A 62 9.47 13.47 16.35
C GLY A 62 9.87 12.42 15.30
N VAL A 63 9.88 11.14 15.66
CA VAL A 63 10.32 10.06 14.75
C VAL A 63 9.36 9.89 13.55
N GLY A 64 8.06 10.16 13.77
CA GLY A 64 7.01 10.15 12.76
C GLY A 64 6.59 8.74 12.32
N SER A 65 5.28 8.58 12.11
CA SER A 65 4.65 7.33 11.67
C SER A 65 5.02 6.98 10.23
N LEU A 66 5.49 5.75 10.00
CA LEU A 66 5.76 5.20 8.66
C LEU A 66 4.48 5.08 7.84
N LEU A 67 3.35 4.77 8.49
CA LEU A 67 2.05 4.76 7.82
C LEU A 67 1.71 6.15 7.27
N ALA A 68 1.88 7.19 8.09
CA ALA A 68 1.65 8.57 7.66
C ALA A 68 2.59 8.98 6.53
N LYS A 69 3.89 8.64 6.64
CA LYS A 69 4.88 8.88 5.58
C LYS A 69 4.52 8.17 4.28
N ASN A 70 4.09 6.91 4.35
CA ASN A 70 3.67 6.14 3.19
C ASN A 70 2.43 6.74 2.52
N LEU A 71 1.42 7.13 3.30
CA LEU A 71 0.24 7.81 2.77
C LEU A 71 0.60 9.13 2.08
N GLY A 72 1.50 9.92 2.68
CA GLY A 72 2.02 11.15 2.07
C GLY A 72 2.76 10.89 0.76
N LEU A 73 3.62 9.85 0.71
CA LEU A 73 4.33 9.46 -0.51
C LEU A 73 3.38 8.97 -1.61
N LEU A 74 2.37 8.16 -1.26
CA LEU A 74 1.33 7.74 -2.19
C LEU A 74 0.52 8.93 -2.72
N GLY A 75 0.18 9.88 -1.85
CA GLY A 75 -0.46 11.13 -2.23
C GLY A 75 0.39 11.96 -3.21
N LYS A 76 1.67 12.16 -2.88
CA LYS A 76 2.63 12.87 -3.75
C LYS A 76 2.78 12.16 -5.09
N TRP A 77 2.88 10.83 -5.08
CA TRP A 77 3.01 10.03 -6.30
C TRP A 77 1.75 10.13 -7.17
N LYS A 78 0.56 10.03 -6.58
CA LYS A 78 -0.72 10.24 -7.27
C LYS A 78 -0.79 11.64 -7.87
N TRP A 79 -0.42 12.67 -7.11
CA TRP A 79 -0.37 14.04 -7.61
C TRP A 79 0.55 14.18 -8.82
N ARG A 80 1.78 13.66 -8.74
CA ARG A 80 2.74 13.67 -9.86
C ARG A 80 2.19 12.97 -11.09
N PHE A 81 1.51 11.84 -10.94
CA PHE A 81 0.90 11.15 -12.07
C PHE A 81 -0.18 12.01 -12.76
N LEU A 82 -0.96 12.78 -11.99
CA LEU A 82 -2.02 13.63 -12.54
C LEU A 82 -1.47 14.87 -13.26
N VAL A 83 -0.36 15.42 -12.75
CA VAL A 83 0.25 16.65 -13.26
C VAL A 83 1.24 16.37 -14.40
N GLU A 84 2.12 15.38 -14.26
CA GLU A 84 3.21 15.08 -15.20
C GLU A 84 2.73 14.21 -16.37
N LYS A 85 1.84 14.76 -17.21
CA LYS A 85 1.17 14.00 -18.27
C LYS A 85 2.13 13.41 -19.31
N ASP A 86 3.21 14.11 -19.61
CA ASP A 86 4.16 13.73 -20.68
C ASP A 86 5.37 12.96 -20.16
N ALA A 87 5.42 12.68 -18.84
CA ALA A 87 6.53 11.93 -18.28
C ALA A 87 6.48 10.46 -18.72
N LEU A 88 7.61 9.96 -19.22
CA LEU A 88 7.73 8.58 -19.73
C LEU A 88 7.26 7.52 -18.72
N TRP A 89 7.61 7.68 -17.45
CA TRP A 89 7.18 6.77 -16.38
C TRP A 89 5.65 6.69 -16.25
N ARG A 90 4.95 7.82 -16.43
CA ARG A 90 3.50 7.88 -16.39
C ARG A 90 2.90 7.19 -17.62
N ILE A 91 3.46 7.44 -18.81
CA ILE A 91 3.02 6.81 -20.06
C ILE A 91 3.16 5.29 -19.93
N VAL A 92 4.33 4.80 -19.52
CA VAL A 92 4.58 3.37 -19.28
C VAL A 92 3.56 2.82 -18.28
N ILE A 93 3.36 3.44 -17.12
CA ILE A 93 2.40 2.94 -16.12
C ILE A 93 0.97 2.97 -16.67
N ARG A 94 0.58 4.02 -17.39
CA ARG A 94 -0.73 4.07 -18.03
C ARG A 94 -0.90 2.92 -19.01
N GLU A 95 0.03 2.71 -19.93
CA GLU A 95 -0.11 1.65 -20.92
C GLU A 95 -0.08 0.25 -20.27
N PHE A 96 0.84 -0.03 -19.34
CA PHE A 96 0.91 -1.34 -18.68
C PHE A 96 -0.32 -1.64 -17.80
N TYR A 97 -0.82 -0.66 -17.05
CA TYR A 97 -1.89 -0.91 -16.07
C TYR A 97 -3.30 -0.61 -16.62
N VAL A 98 -3.45 0.22 -17.66
CA VAL A 98 -4.73 0.39 -18.36
C VAL A 98 -4.95 -0.77 -19.33
N VAL A 99 -3.91 -1.29 -19.99
CA VAL A 99 -4.04 -2.51 -20.81
C VAL A 99 -4.41 -3.72 -19.95
N ASP A 100 -3.97 -3.82 -18.69
CA ASP A 100 -4.42 -4.89 -17.77
C ASP A 100 -5.92 -4.78 -17.39
N VAL A 101 -6.50 -3.57 -17.47
CA VAL A 101 -7.94 -3.33 -17.26
C VAL A 101 -8.77 -3.64 -18.53
N TYR A 102 -8.15 -3.55 -19.70
CA TYR A 102 -8.76 -3.84 -21.01
C TYR A 102 -8.30 -5.15 -21.64
N TRP A 103 -7.44 -5.93 -20.98
CA TRP A 103 -7.17 -7.29 -21.39
C TRP A 103 -8.48 -8.06 -21.24
N PRO A 104 -8.97 -8.74 -22.29
CA PRO A 104 -10.16 -9.56 -22.16
C PRO A 104 -9.91 -10.52 -21.00
N LYS A 105 -10.72 -10.41 -19.93
CA LYS A 105 -10.65 -11.34 -18.79
C LYS A 105 -10.72 -12.80 -19.27
N THR A 106 -11.29 -13.03 -20.44
CA THR A 106 -11.31 -14.30 -21.19
C THR A 106 -9.93 -14.87 -21.52
N LEU A 107 -8.90 -14.06 -21.80
CA LEU A 107 -7.55 -14.55 -22.10
C LEU A 107 -6.74 -14.89 -20.84
N VAL A 108 -7.03 -14.27 -19.69
CA VAL A 108 -6.39 -14.62 -18.40
C VAL A 108 -6.79 -16.04 -17.96
N TYR A 109 -8.03 -16.46 -18.23
CA TYR A 109 -8.50 -17.82 -17.96
C TYR A 109 -7.85 -18.90 -18.83
N LEU A 110 -7.35 -18.54 -20.01
CA LEU A 110 -6.73 -19.49 -20.95
C LEU A 110 -5.24 -19.67 -20.68
N VAL A 111 -4.58 -18.68 -20.09
CA VAL A 111 -3.13 -18.72 -19.77
C VAL A 111 -2.86 -19.24 -18.37
N ASN A 112 -3.79 -19.07 -17.42
CA ASN A 112 -3.65 -19.61 -16.06
C ASN A 112 -4.78 -20.60 -15.77
N GLY A 113 -4.66 -21.79 -16.36
CA GLY A 113 -5.41 -22.95 -15.90
C GLY A 113 -4.95 -23.35 -14.50
N SER A 114 -5.67 -22.92 -13.47
CA SER A 114 -6.00 -23.70 -12.26
C SER A 114 -6.44 -22.79 -11.11
N GLY A 115 -7.59 -23.14 -10.51
CA GLY A 115 -8.08 -22.60 -9.25
C GLY A 115 -9.11 -21.49 -9.39
N ASP A 116 -9.94 -21.30 -8.36
CA ASP A 116 -10.67 -20.05 -8.08
C ASP A 116 -12.09 -19.90 -8.63
N PHE A 117 -12.78 -21.02 -8.86
CA PHE A 117 -14.19 -21.05 -9.30
C PHE A 117 -15.23 -20.84 -8.17
N TRP A 118 -14.85 -20.97 -6.89
CA TRP A 118 -15.82 -21.09 -5.79
C TRP A 118 -16.47 -19.78 -5.32
N TRP A 119 -15.75 -18.66 -5.27
CA TRP A 119 -16.29 -17.41 -4.68
C TRP A 119 -17.12 -16.56 -5.65
N LYS A 120 -16.98 -16.74 -6.96
CA LYS A 120 -17.81 -16.01 -7.95
C LYS A 120 -19.28 -16.43 -7.92
N ARG A 121 -19.58 -17.63 -7.42
CA ARG A 121 -20.95 -18.14 -7.26
C ARG A 121 -21.70 -17.50 -6.08
N MET A 122 -21.00 -16.89 -5.13
CA MET A 122 -21.63 -16.16 -4.02
C MET A 122 -22.03 -14.72 -4.36
N LEU A 123 -21.43 -14.11 -5.38
CA LEU A 123 -21.67 -12.70 -5.70
C LEU A 123 -22.71 -12.49 -6.82
N TYR A 124 -23.01 -13.52 -7.60
CA TYR A 124 -23.92 -13.44 -8.75
C TYR A 124 -25.04 -14.50 -8.74
N GLY A 125 -25.20 -15.21 -7.61
CA GLY A 125 -26.27 -16.17 -7.42
C GLY A 125 -27.51 -15.51 -6.84
N GLY A 126 -28.41 -15.10 -7.72
CA GLY A 126 -29.79 -14.68 -7.47
C GLY A 126 -30.56 -14.78 -8.78
#